data_AF-A0A6A8DA67-F1
#
_entry.id   AF-A0A6A8DA67-F1
#
_cell.length_a   1.000
_cell.length_b   1.000
_cell.length_c   1.000
_cell.angle_alpha   90.00
_cell.angle_beta   90.00
_cell.angle_gamma   90.00
#
_symmetry.space_group_name_H-M   'P 1'
#
loop_
_entity.id
_entity.type
_entity.pdbx_description
1 polymer ?
#
loop_
_entity_poly.entity_id
_entity_poly.type
_entity_poly.pdbx_seq_one_letter_code
_entity_poly.pdbx_strand_id
1 'polypeptide(L)'
;MQISVRQGDSFWYYSQLYQLPLQLINDSNRQINPNNLSVGQSVQIPGFTQSNYEISSGETIWSIARQRNLSAEAIMLVNQGLDPNQLQVGQIIRVPVRVNWRVVNGNEEYNYEKLIEDLRELASIYPFIITQVIGNSVMGKEIHELRIGNGAKKVHVNGSFHGNEWITTPVLTRFLNDYLLGLTNNGSISNVNLNPLYQNTMLSMVPMVNPDGVNLVIQGPPPEEPYQSNVVEMNNGSLDFSNWKANIRGVDLNNQYPAKWEIEKERKPDSPGPRDFPGPYPLSEPEAQAMADLTRIRDFRRVNAFHTQGQVIYWGFENQEPPEARTIVNEYANVSGYQPIRTVDSFAGYKDWFIQEWNRPGYTIELGSGTNPLPLSQFNQIYRSARSILLANLYM
;
A
#
# COMPACT_ATOMS: atom_id res chain seq x y z
N MET A 1 -12.00 5.07 -14.79
CA MET A 1 -13.07 5.12 -15.83
C MET A 1 -12.46 4.89 -17.20
N GLN A 2 -13.19 4.29 -18.15
CA GLN A 2 -12.76 4.17 -19.55
C GLN A 2 -13.52 5.13 -20.47
N ILE A 3 -12.82 5.71 -21.44
CA ILE A 3 -13.37 6.51 -22.55
C ILE A 3 -12.84 5.99 -23.89
N SER A 4 -13.55 6.25 -24.98
CA SER A 4 -13.07 5.92 -26.33
C SER A 4 -12.49 7.16 -27.01
N VAL A 5 -11.37 7.01 -27.70
CA VAL A 5 -10.73 8.12 -28.44
C VAL A 5 -11.61 8.58 -29.59
N ARG A 6 -11.76 9.90 -29.74
CA ARG A 6 -12.37 10.53 -30.93
C ARG A 6 -11.31 11.19 -31.79
N GLN A 7 -11.71 11.61 -32.98
CA GLN A 7 -10.81 12.30 -33.90
C GLN A 7 -10.30 13.60 -33.27
N GLY A 8 -8.97 13.77 -33.22
CA GLY A 8 -8.31 14.96 -32.69
C GLY A 8 -8.12 14.95 -31.16
N ASP A 9 -8.60 13.94 -30.45
CA ASP A 9 -8.35 13.81 -29.02
C ASP A 9 -6.85 13.55 -28.73
N SER A 10 -6.40 13.94 -27.54
CA SER A 10 -5.04 13.67 -27.03
C SER A 10 -5.06 13.47 -25.52
N PHE A 11 -4.02 12.86 -24.95
CA PHE A 11 -3.90 12.76 -23.48
C PHE A 11 -3.80 14.12 -22.81
N TRP A 12 -3.19 15.12 -23.48
CA TRP A 12 -3.19 16.51 -23.00
C TRP A 12 -4.61 17.08 -22.94
N TYR A 13 -5.40 16.86 -23.98
CA TYR A 13 -6.81 17.27 -24.00
C TYR A 13 -7.60 16.65 -22.83
N TYR A 14 -7.46 15.33 -22.60
CA TYR A 14 -8.10 14.67 -21.47
C TYR A 14 -7.62 15.18 -20.11
N SER A 15 -6.32 15.50 -19.99
CA SER A 15 -5.75 16.12 -18.78
C SER A 15 -6.43 17.45 -18.46
N GLN A 16 -6.64 18.32 -19.45
CA GLN A 16 -7.35 19.59 -19.26
C GLN A 16 -8.82 19.36 -18.92
N LEU A 17 -9.47 18.45 -19.65
CA LEU A 17 -10.90 18.19 -19.52
C LEU A 17 -11.28 17.64 -18.14
N TYR A 18 -10.48 16.71 -17.61
CA TYR A 18 -10.70 16.08 -16.31
C TYR A 18 -9.90 16.74 -15.18
N GLN A 19 -9.13 17.80 -15.46
CA GLN A 19 -8.29 18.51 -14.50
C GLN A 19 -7.34 17.54 -13.74
N LEU A 20 -6.65 16.69 -14.50
CA LEU A 20 -5.71 15.70 -13.99
C LEU A 20 -4.30 16.04 -14.47
N PRO A 21 -3.24 15.80 -13.66
CA PRO A 21 -1.88 15.84 -14.16
C PRO A 21 -1.71 14.88 -15.34
N LEU A 22 -1.14 15.38 -16.46
CA LEU A 22 -0.94 14.59 -17.68
C LEU A 22 -0.19 13.28 -17.40
N GLN A 23 0.79 13.32 -16.49
CA GLN A 23 1.57 12.14 -16.15
C GLN A 23 0.70 11.00 -15.59
N LEU A 24 -0.34 11.28 -14.81
CA LEU A 24 -1.23 10.23 -14.30
C LEU A 24 -2.04 9.57 -15.41
N ILE A 25 -2.40 10.31 -16.47
CA ILE A 25 -3.08 9.74 -17.65
C ILE A 25 -2.09 8.88 -18.44
N ASN A 26 -0.86 9.36 -18.67
CA ASN A 26 0.19 8.58 -19.32
C ASN A 26 0.43 7.26 -18.57
N ASP A 27 0.60 7.32 -17.25
CA ASP A 27 0.90 6.17 -16.41
C ASP A 27 -0.28 5.21 -16.24
N SER A 28 -1.51 5.69 -16.41
CA SER A 28 -2.70 4.84 -16.48
C SER A 28 -2.82 4.07 -17.80
N ASN A 29 -2.02 4.43 -18.81
CA ASN A 29 -2.13 3.95 -20.17
C ASN A 29 -0.75 3.61 -20.78
N ARG A 30 0.16 3.03 -19.99
CA ARG A 30 1.57 2.78 -20.38
C ARG A 30 1.75 1.97 -21.66
N GLN A 31 0.75 1.14 -22.00
CA GLN A 31 0.70 0.34 -23.21
C GLN A 31 0.33 1.14 -24.48
N ILE A 32 -0.12 2.39 -24.34
CA ILE A 32 -0.58 3.24 -25.45
C ILE A 32 0.50 4.26 -25.80
N ASN A 33 0.78 4.41 -27.11
CA ASN A 33 1.63 5.51 -27.58
C ASN A 33 0.81 6.82 -27.61
N PRO A 34 1.10 7.81 -26.75
CA PRO A 34 0.30 9.04 -26.65
C PRO A 34 0.38 9.92 -27.91
N ASN A 35 1.38 9.73 -28.77
CA ASN A 35 1.56 10.50 -30.01
C ASN A 35 0.82 9.88 -31.21
N ASN A 36 0.20 8.72 -31.05
CA ASN A 36 -0.48 8.01 -32.14
C ASN A 36 -1.75 7.30 -31.62
N LEU A 37 -2.74 8.09 -31.20
CA LEU A 37 -4.02 7.57 -30.74
C LEU A 37 -4.91 7.19 -31.93
N SER A 38 -5.53 6.01 -31.86
CA SER A 38 -6.49 5.55 -32.87
C SER A 38 -7.92 5.87 -32.44
N VAL A 39 -8.77 6.34 -33.35
CA VAL A 39 -10.20 6.53 -33.06
C VAL A 39 -10.83 5.21 -32.60
N GLY A 40 -11.62 5.27 -31.53
CA GLY A 40 -12.22 4.11 -30.87
C GLY A 40 -11.31 3.40 -29.85
N GLN A 41 -10.02 3.76 -29.76
CA GLN A 41 -9.12 3.19 -28.76
C GLN A 41 -9.58 3.52 -27.33
N SER A 42 -9.58 2.53 -26.44
CA SER A 42 -9.94 2.73 -25.03
C SER A 42 -8.80 3.38 -24.25
N VAL A 43 -9.13 4.41 -23.48
CA VAL A 43 -8.21 5.17 -22.62
C VAL A 43 -8.75 5.20 -21.20
N GLN A 44 -7.87 4.90 -20.23
CA GLN A 44 -8.17 4.98 -18.81
C GLN A 44 -8.02 6.41 -18.30
N ILE A 45 -9.07 6.92 -17.65
CA ILE A 45 -9.08 8.17 -16.89
C ILE A 45 -9.06 7.82 -15.40
N PRO A 46 -7.94 8.09 -14.68
CA PRO A 46 -7.82 7.74 -13.26
C PRO A 46 -8.59 8.71 -12.36
N GLY A 47 -9.03 8.24 -11.19
CA GLY A 47 -9.74 9.05 -10.20
C GLY A 47 -11.20 9.34 -10.56
N PHE A 48 -11.74 8.64 -11.57
CA PHE A 48 -13.13 8.75 -12.00
C PHE A 48 -13.78 7.38 -12.15
N THR A 49 -15.05 7.30 -11.76
CA THR A 49 -15.97 6.18 -12.07
C THR A 49 -17.08 6.68 -13.01
N GLN A 50 -18.00 5.79 -13.37
CA GLN A 50 -19.18 6.12 -14.17
C GLN A 50 -20.44 5.72 -13.39
N SER A 51 -21.46 6.58 -13.44
CA SER A 51 -22.80 6.27 -12.95
C SER A 51 -23.83 6.41 -14.06
N ASN A 52 -24.83 5.55 -14.06
CA ASN A 52 -26.03 5.75 -14.88
C ASN A 52 -26.85 6.91 -14.29
N TYR A 53 -27.36 7.77 -15.15
CA TYR A 53 -28.16 8.94 -14.80
C TYR A 53 -29.39 8.98 -15.71
N GLU A 54 -30.57 9.05 -15.10
CA GLU A 54 -31.84 9.15 -15.81
C GLU A 54 -32.20 10.61 -16.03
N ILE A 55 -32.44 10.99 -17.29
CA ILE A 55 -32.78 12.37 -17.68
C ILE A 55 -34.15 12.76 -17.13
N SER A 56 -34.18 13.85 -16.36
CA SER A 56 -35.40 14.48 -15.86
C SER A 56 -35.90 15.58 -16.80
N SER A 57 -37.18 15.96 -16.63
CA SER A 57 -37.81 17.02 -17.43
C SER A 57 -37.04 18.36 -17.30
N GLY A 58 -36.71 18.95 -18.45
CA GLY A 58 -36.01 20.23 -18.54
C GLY A 58 -34.49 20.18 -18.38
N GLU A 59 -33.91 18.98 -18.21
CA GLU A 59 -32.45 18.85 -18.11
C GLU A 59 -31.77 18.87 -19.47
N THR A 60 -30.54 19.39 -19.48
CA THR A 60 -29.63 19.38 -20.62
C THR A 60 -28.28 18.82 -20.19
N ILE A 61 -27.43 18.41 -21.13
CA ILE A 61 -26.06 18.00 -20.80
C ILE A 61 -25.30 19.09 -20.03
N TRP A 62 -25.52 20.37 -20.37
CA TRP A 62 -24.88 21.50 -19.68
C TRP A 62 -25.38 21.71 -18.26
N SER A 63 -26.69 21.53 -18.00
CA SER A 63 -27.23 21.67 -16.64
C SER A 63 -26.71 20.54 -15.73
N ILE A 64 -26.67 19.31 -16.24
CA ILE A 64 -26.13 18.14 -15.53
C ILE A 64 -24.64 18.33 -15.27
N ALA A 65 -23.87 18.73 -16.29
CA ALA A 65 -22.44 18.99 -16.16
C ALA A 65 -22.14 20.06 -15.09
N ARG A 66 -22.88 21.16 -15.11
CA ARG A 66 -22.74 22.24 -14.11
C ARG A 66 -23.03 21.73 -12.70
N GLN A 67 -24.10 20.95 -12.50
CA GLN A 67 -24.44 20.37 -11.20
C GLN A 67 -23.35 19.42 -10.67
N ARG A 68 -22.67 18.71 -11.58
CA ARG A 68 -21.62 17.74 -11.25
C ARG A 68 -20.21 18.33 -11.24
N ASN A 69 -20.06 19.64 -11.46
CA ASN A 69 -18.77 20.31 -11.63
C ASN A 69 -17.88 19.65 -12.70
N LEU A 70 -18.50 19.35 -13.86
CA LEU A 70 -17.87 18.77 -15.04
C LEU A 70 -18.06 19.70 -16.24
N SER A 71 -17.31 19.47 -17.31
CA SER A 71 -17.65 19.99 -18.63
C SER A 71 -18.74 19.14 -19.27
N ALA A 72 -19.60 19.76 -20.11
CA ALA A 72 -20.57 19.02 -20.93
C ALA A 72 -19.86 17.96 -21.79
N GLU A 73 -18.68 18.31 -22.27
CA GLU A 73 -17.83 17.50 -23.11
C GLU A 73 -17.29 16.23 -22.41
N ALA A 74 -17.02 16.29 -21.10
CA ALA A 74 -16.68 15.10 -20.32
C ALA A 74 -17.85 14.09 -20.23
N ILE A 75 -19.10 14.57 -20.25
CA ILE A 75 -20.30 13.72 -20.32
C ILE A 75 -20.44 13.16 -21.75
N MET A 76 -20.24 13.98 -22.78
CA MET A 76 -20.35 13.53 -24.17
C MET A 76 -19.32 12.44 -24.52
N LEU A 77 -18.10 12.50 -23.96
CA LEU A 77 -17.05 11.50 -24.17
C LEU A 77 -17.46 10.08 -23.76
N VAL A 78 -18.27 9.94 -22.71
CA VAL A 78 -18.75 8.64 -22.21
C VAL A 78 -20.10 8.23 -22.82
N ASN A 79 -20.68 9.06 -23.68
CA ASN A 79 -21.94 8.83 -24.39
C ASN A 79 -21.78 9.12 -25.90
N GLN A 80 -20.78 8.51 -26.54
CA GLN A 80 -20.54 8.76 -27.96
C GLN A 80 -21.75 8.37 -28.82
N GLY A 81 -22.17 9.28 -29.70
CA GLY A 81 -23.38 9.14 -30.52
C GLY A 81 -24.66 9.73 -29.90
N LEU A 82 -24.61 10.23 -28.66
CA LEU A 82 -25.72 10.99 -28.07
C LEU A 82 -25.88 12.34 -28.78
N ASP A 83 -27.11 12.71 -29.15
CA ASP A 83 -27.44 14.08 -29.57
C ASP A 83 -27.84 14.90 -28.34
N PRO A 84 -27.05 15.91 -27.92
CA PRO A 84 -27.35 16.70 -26.73
C PRO A 84 -28.60 17.57 -26.86
N ASN A 85 -29.13 17.76 -28.07
CA ASN A 85 -30.34 18.56 -28.32
C ASN A 85 -31.63 17.72 -28.44
N GLN A 86 -31.51 16.38 -28.38
CA GLN A 86 -32.65 15.44 -28.51
C GLN A 86 -32.76 14.50 -27.32
N LEU A 87 -32.46 14.99 -26.11
CA LEU A 87 -32.61 14.21 -24.88
C LEU A 87 -34.08 13.90 -24.60
N GLN A 88 -34.36 12.67 -24.19
CA GLN A 88 -35.69 12.22 -23.79
C GLN A 88 -35.79 12.06 -22.28
N VAL A 89 -36.92 12.46 -21.70
CA VAL A 89 -37.19 12.18 -20.28
C VAL A 89 -37.22 10.66 -20.07
N GLY A 90 -36.52 10.17 -19.04
CA GLY A 90 -36.34 8.75 -18.77
C GLY A 90 -35.17 8.10 -19.54
N GLN A 91 -34.52 8.83 -20.45
CA GLN A 91 -33.31 8.32 -21.12
C GLN A 91 -32.18 8.15 -20.11
N ILE A 92 -31.49 7.01 -20.15
CA ILE A 92 -30.32 6.76 -19.30
C ILE A 92 -29.06 7.17 -20.06
N ILE A 93 -28.28 8.08 -19.47
CA ILE A 93 -26.94 8.46 -19.92
C ILE A 93 -25.90 8.05 -18.87
N ARG A 94 -24.62 7.97 -19.28
CA ARG A 94 -23.50 7.78 -18.36
C ARG A 94 -22.95 9.14 -17.92
N VAL A 95 -22.66 9.31 -16.64
CA VAL A 95 -22.06 10.54 -16.12
C VAL A 95 -20.77 10.17 -15.39
N PRO A 96 -19.63 10.82 -15.70
CA PRO A 96 -18.41 10.65 -14.92
C PRO A 96 -18.63 11.08 -13.47
N VAL A 97 -18.06 10.33 -12.53
CA VAL A 97 -18.08 10.70 -11.11
C VAL A 97 -16.64 10.79 -10.63
N ARG A 98 -16.21 11.98 -10.22
CA ARG A 98 -14.88 12.17 -9.61
C ARG A 98 -14.87 11.50 -8.24
N VAL A 99 -13.89 10.64 -8.01
CA VAL A 99 -13.69 9.99 -6.70
C VAL A 99 -13.01 10.97 -5.76
N ASN A 100 -13.75 11.42 -4.75
CA ASN A 100 -13.28 12.31 -3.68
C ASN A 100 -13.56 11.75 -2.28
N TRP A 101 -13.88 10.46 -2.18
CA TRP A 101 -14.08 9.72 -0.95
C TRP A 101 -13.03 8.61 -0.81
N ARG A 102 -12.79 8.15 0.42
CA ARG A 102 -11.98 6.95 0.65
C ARG A 102 -12.78 5.70 0.35
N VAL A 103 -12.13 4.73 -0.26
CA VAL A 103 -12.63 3.36 -0.42
C VAL A 103 -12.09 2.44 0.68
N VAL A 104 -10.88 2.72 1.17
CA VAL A 104 -10.27 2.02 2.31
C VAL A 104 -10.73 2.67 3.60
N ASN A 105 -11.53 2.01 4.44
CA ASN A 105 -11.87 2.52 5.78
C ASN A 105 -10.66 2.42 6.72
N GLY A 106 -10.09 1.21 6.81
CA GLY A 106 -8.90 0.88 7.60
C GLY A 106 -9.15 0.74 9.11
N ASN A 107 -10.19 1.37 9.66
CA ASN A 107 -10.58 1.23 11.06
C ASN A 107 -11.57 0.06 11.26
N GLU A 108 -11.16 -1.12 10.82
CA GLU A 108 -11.91 -2.39 10.86
C GLU A 108 -10.94 -3.56 10.89
N GLU A 109 -11.43 -4.78 11.19
CA GLU A 109 -10.61 -5.98 11.03
C GLU A 109 -10.17 -6.12 9.58
N TYR A 110 -8.89 -6.41 9.36
CA TYR A 110 -8.26 -6.28 8.05
C TYR A 110 -7.43 -7.52 7.69
N ASN A 111 -8.14 -8.57 7.29
CA ASN A 111 -7.54 -9.82 6.81
C ASN A 111 -7.07 -9.72 5.35
N TYR A 112 -6.50 -10.81 4.84
CA TYR A 112 -6.00 -10.88 3.47
C TYR A 112 -7.10 -10.62 2.43
N GLU A 113 -8.29 -11.21 2.59
CA GLU A 113 -9.38 -11.03 1.63
C GLU A 113 -9.80 -9.56 1.53
N LYS A 114 -9.90 -8.87 2.66
CA LYS A 114 -10.20 -7.44 2.71
C LYS A 114 -9.12 -6.59 2.06
N LEU A 115 -7.84 -6.93 2.25
CA LEU A 115 -6.74 -6.28 1.51
C LEU A 115 -6.94 -6.44 0.00
N ILE A 116 -7.19 -7.65 -0.48
CA ILE A 116 -7.34 -7.92 -1.92
C ILE A 116 -8.54 -7.18 -2.52
N GLU A 117 -9.66 -7.11 -1.81
CA GLU A 117 -10.83 -6.30 -2.22
C GLU A 117 -10.46 -4.83 -2.40
N ASP A 118 -9.82 -4.23 -1.39
CA ASP A 118 -9.40 -2.84 -1.41
C ASP A 118 -8.37 -2.56 -2.51
N LEU A 119 -7.40 -3.46 -2.72
CA LEU A 119 -6.40 -3.32 -3.79
C LEU A 119 -7.03 -3.39 -5.18
N ARG A 120 -8.02 -4.25 -5.39
CA ARG A 120 -8.77 -4.33 -6.66
C ARG A 120 -9.55 -3.04 -6.91
N GLU A 121 -10.23 -2.51 -5.89
CA GLU A 121 -10.98 -1.27 -6.02
C GLU A 121 -10.05 -0.08 -6.30
N LEU A 122 -8.95 0.04 -5.54
CA LEU A 122 -7.94 1.07 -5.77
C LEU A 122 -7.33 0.98 -7.18
N ALA A 123 -6.93 -0.21 -7.64
CA ALA A 123 -6.35 -0.37 -8.98
C ALA A 123 -7.36 -0.05 -10.10
N SER A 124 -8.64 -0.34 -9.90
CA SER A 124 -9.71 0.01 -10.84
C SER A 124 -9.93 1.51 -10.95
N ILE A 125 -9.87 2.23 -9.83
CA ILE A 125 -10.03 3.69 -9.78
C ILE A 125 -8.76 4.41 -10.24
N TYR A 126 -7.58 3.89 -9.89
CA TYR A 126 -6.27 4.50 -10.09
C TYR A 126 -5.33 3.59 -10.90
N PRO A 127 -5.59 3.39 -12.21
CA PRO A 127 -4.84 2.47 -13.07
C PRO A 127 -3.35 2.82 -13.27
N PHE A 128 -2.89 3.99 -12.79
CA PHE A 128 -1.47 4.32 -12.78
C PHE A 128 -0.68 3.57 -11.69
N ILE A 129 -1.34 2.97 -10.70
CA ILE A 129 -0.72 2.06 -9.74
C ILE A 129 -0.30 0.79 -10.47
N ILE A 130 0.93 0.32 -10.21
CA ILE A 130 1.35 -1.00 -10.67
C ILE A 130 1.22 -1.96 -9.50
N THR A 131 0.36 -2.97 -9.66
CA THR A 131 0.25 -4.10 -8.73
C THR A 131 0.96 -5.29 -9.32
N GLN A 132 1.78 -5.96 -8.52
CA GLN A 132 2.47 -7.19 -8.92
C GLN A 132 2.54 -8.17 -7.76
N VAL A 133 2.55 -9.46 -8.10
CA VAL A 133 2.84 -10.53 -7.14
C VAL A 133 4.36 -10.69 -7.05
N ILE A 134 4.91 -10.66 -5.83
CA ILE A 134 6.36 -10.81 -5.58
C ILE A 134 6.73 -12.22 -5.09
N GLY A 135 5.74 -13.01 -4.71
CA GLY A 135 5.88 -14.34 -4.17
C GLY A 135 4.55 -14.81 -3.58
N ASN A 136 4.57 -15.95 -2.92
CA ASN A 136 3.42 -16.50 -2.23
C ASN A 136 3.79 -16.85 -0.79
N SER A 137 2.81 -16.80 0.10
CA SER A 137 2.94 -17.35 1.44
C SER A 137 3.03 -18.88 1.42
N VAL A 138 3.28 -19.47 2.58
CA VAL A 138 3.28 -20.93 2.74
C VAL A 138 1.98 -21.57 2.24
N MET A 139 0.82 -20.99 2.53
CA MET A 139 -0.48 -21.50 2.06
C MET A 139 -0.83 -21.06 0.64
N GLY A 140 0.08 -20.41 -0.09
CA GLY A 140 -0.13 -20.02 -1.48
C GLY A 140 -0.88 -18.71 -1.69
N LYS A 141 -1.05 -17.88 -0.65
CA LYS A 141 -1.63 -16.53 -0.82
C LYS A 141 -0.60 -15.62 -1.48
N GLU A 142 -1.02 -14.86 -2.49
CA GLU A 142 -0.15 -13.95 -3.23
C GLU A 142 0.32 -12.79 -2.34
N ILE A 143 1.62 -12.47 -2.39
CA ILE A 143 2.17 -11.30 -1.71
C ILE A 143 2.30 -10.18 -2.75
N HIS A 144 1.61 -9.06 -2.52
CA HIS A 144 1.51 -7.98 -3.49
C HIS A 144 2.45 -6.80 -3.19
N GLU A 145 3.26 -6.41 -4.18
CA GLU A 145 3.89 -5.08 -4.23
C GLU A 145 2.98 -4.12 -5.02
N LEU A 146 2.79 -2.92 -4.47
CA LEU A 146 2.21 -1.77 -5.13
C LEU A 146 3.32 -0.76 -5.43
N ARG A 147 3.37 -0.27 -6.67
CA ARG A 147 4.29 0.80 -7.09
C ARG A 147 3.54 2.03 -7.55
N ILE A 148 3.91 3.18 -6.99
CA ILE A 148 3.30 4.48 -7.25
C ILE A 148 4.41 5.50 -7.47
N GLY A 149 4.25 6.35 -8.49
CA GLY A 149 5.26 7.31 -8.91
C GLY A 149 6.26 6.73 -9.91
N ASN A 150 6.97 7.61 -10.59
CA ASN A 150 7.90 7.27 -11.67
C ASN A 150 9.30 7.87 -11.47
N GLY A 151 9.57 8.37 -10.27
CA GLY A 151 10.85 9.00 -9.96
C GLY A 151 11.99 8.04 -9.68
N ALA A 152 13.21 8.55 -9.83
CA ALA A 152 14.45 7.77 -9.66
C ALA A 152 14.71 7.40 -8.18
N LYS A 153 14.22 8.18 -7.21
CA LYS A 153 14.34 7.85 -5.79
C LYS A 153 13.34 6.75 -5.43
N LYS A 154 13.81 5.53 -5.27
CA LYS A 154 12.97 4.38 -4.89
C LYS A 154 12.95 4.21 -3.38
N VAL A 155 11.81 4.37 -2.74
CA VAL A 155 11.64 4.13 -1.31
C VAL A 155 10.66 3.00 -1.08
N HIS A 156 10.86 2.23 -0.02
CA HIS A 156 10.04 1.07 0.27
C HIS A 156 9.42 1.14 1.66
N VAL A 157 8.18 0.65 1.77
CA VAL A 157 7.46 0.47 3.01
C VAL A 157 6.80 -0.91 3.02
N ASN A 158 6.75 -1.54 4.19
CA ASN A 158 6.03 -2.81 4.36
C ASN A 158 5.40 -2.93 5.75
N GLY A 159 4.46 -3.85 5.88
CA GLY A 159 3.72 -4.12 7.12
C GLY A 159 3.38 -5.59 7.29
N SER A 160 2.88 -5.93 8.47
CA SER A 160 2.45 -7.27 8.87
C SER A 160 3.49 -8.36 8.56
N PHE A 161 4.75 -8.12 8.94
CA PHE A 161 5.70 -9.22 9.13
C PHE A 161 5.19 -10.17 10.22
N HIS A 162 4.59 -9.60 11.26
CA HIS A 162 4.00 -10.34 12.36
C HIS A 162 2.46 -10.38 12.24
N GLY A 163 1.86 -11.55 12.47
CA GLY A 163 0.42 -11.75 12.32
C GLY A 163 -0.43 -10.85 13.22
N ASN A 164 -0.05 -10.71 14.49
CA ASN A 164 -0.77 -9.88 15.46
C ASN A 164 -0.50 -8.37 15.37
N GLU A 165 0.34 -7.95 14.42
CA GLU A 165 0.62 -6.55 14.11
C GLU A 165 -0.13 -6.11 12.84
N TRP A 166 -1.22 -6.82 12.52
CA TRP A 166 -2.00 -6.68 11.29
C TRP A 166 -2.52 -5.26 11.05
N ILE A 167 -2.69 -4.44 12.10
CA ILE A 167 -3.11 -3.03 12.01
C ILE A 167 -2.16 -2.17 11.15
N THR A 168 -0.92 -2.61 10.96
CA THR A 168 0.04 -1.96 10.05
C THR A 168 -0.44 -2.00 8.59
N THR A 169 -1.11 -3.08 8.16
CA THR A 169 -1.67 -3.21 6.80
C THR A 169 -2.68 -2.11 6.48
N PRO A 170 -3.81 -1.95 7.22
CA PRO A 170 -4.78 -0.91 6.91
C PRO A 170 -4.23 0.49 7.09
N VAL A 171 -3.22 0.70 7.95
CA VAL A 171 -2.51 1.99 8.04
C VAL A 171 -1.81 2.34 6.71
N LEU A 172 -1.08 1.39 6.13
CA LEU A 172 -0.39 1.56 4.85
C LEU A 172 -1.38 1.72 3.70
N THR A 173 -2.40 0.87 3.62
CA THR A 173 -3.41 0.95 2.55
C THR A 173 -4.26 2.22 2.66
N ARG A 174 -4.55 2.69 3.88
CA ARG A 174 -5.24 3.97 4.10
C ARG A 174 -4.40 5.16 3.65
N PHE A 175 -3.09 5.14 3.92
CA PHE A 175 -2.17 6.15 3.42
C PHE A 175 -2.14 6.16 1.89
N LEU A 176 -2.05 4.97 1.27
CA LEU A 176 -2.10 4.84 -0.18
C LEU A 176 -3.38 5.47 -0.73
N ASN A 177 -4.55 5.17 -0.16
CA ASN A 177 -5.80 5.79 -0.61
C ASN A 177 -5.78 7.33 -0.49
N ASP A 178 -5.32 7.87 0.64
CA ASP A 178 -5.21 9.34 0.83
C ASP A 178 -4.23 9.97 -0.18
N TYR A 179 -3.11 9.30 -0.47
CA TYR A 179 -2.11 9.75 -1.44
C TYR A 179 -2.69 9.79 -2.86
N LEU A 180 -3.40 8.73 -3.28
CA LEU A 180 -4.05 8.65 -4.59
C LEU A 180 -5.15 9.69 -4.77
N LEU A 181 -5.97 9.89 -3.73
CA LEU A 181 -6.98 10.93 -3.71
C LEU A 181 -6.36 12.31 -3.89
N GLY A 182 -5.27 12.60 -3.18
CA GLY A 182 -4.59 13.88 -3.32
C GLY A 182 -4.02 14.07 -4.74
N LEU A 183 -3.45 13.04 -5.36
CA LEU A 183 -2.93 13.10 -6.73
C LEU A 183 -4.01 13.39 -7.77
N THR A 184 -5.18 12.77 -7.68
CA THR A 184 -6.27 12.94 -8.68
C THR A 184 -7.21 14.10 -8.40
N ASN A 185 -7.10 14.74 -7.24
CA ASN A 185 -7.92 15.88 -6.85
C ASN A 185 -7.09 17.16 -6.68
N ASN A 186 -5.84 17.18 -7.18
CA ASN A 186 -4.91 18.31 -7.06
C ASN A 186 -4.76 18.80 -5.60
N GLY A 187 -4.75 17.84 -4.67
CA GLY A 187 -4.72 18.07 -3.23
C GLY A 187 -3.31 18.04 -2.65
N SER A 188 -3.24 18.35 -1.37
CA SER A 188 -2.05 18.22 -0.54
C SER A 188 -2.36 17.34 0.68
N ILE A 189 -1.33 16.74 1.27
CA ILE A 189 -1.42 16.10 2.59
C ILE A 189 -0.54 16.92 3.52
N SER A 190 -1.11 17.40 4.63
CA SER A 190 -0.38 18.25 5.59
C SER A 190 0.37 19.42 4.92
N ASN A 191 -0.27 20.08 3.95
CA ASN A 191 0.29 21.17 3.11
C ASN A 191 1.43 20.79 2.16
N VAL A 192 1.76 19.50 2.02
CA VAL A 192 2.76 19.03 1.06
C VAL A 192 2.10 18.74 -0.29
N ASN A 193 2.61 19.38 -1.34
CA ASN A 193 2.18 19.12 -2.73
C ASN A 193 2.66 17.72 -3.17
N LEU A 194 1.73 16.90 -3.66
CA LEU A 194 2.00 15.49 -3.97
C LEU A 194 2.56 15.26 -5.37
N ASN A 195 2.31 16.17 -6.32
CA ASN A 195 2.77 16.00 -7.71
C ASN A 195 4.30 15.91 -7.83
N PRO A 196 5.09 16.78 -7.17
CA PRO A 196 6.54 16.62 -7.14
C PRO A 196 7.00 15.31 -6.50
N LEU A 197 6.27 14.80 -5.50
CA LEU A 197 6.61 13.52 -4.87
C LEU A 197 6.42 12.36 -5.84
N TYR A 198 5.32 12.36 -6.61
CA TYR A 198 5.06 11.34 -7.62
C TYR A 198 6.14 11.31 -8.72
N GLN A 199 6.60 12.50 -9.13
CA GLN A 199 7.61 12.67 -10.19
C GLN A 199 9.04 12.32 -9.74
N ASN A 200 9.38 12.60 -8.48
CA ASN A 200 10.74 12.43 -7.97
C ASN A 200 10.96 11.12 -7.21
N THR A 201 9.88 10.50 -6.71
CA THR A 201 9.93 9.32 -5.86
C THR A 201 9.04 8.21 -6.41
N MET A 202 9.58 7.00 -6.52
CA MET A 202 8.78 5.78 -6.64
C MET A 202 8.60 5.17 -5.23
N LEU A 203 7.35 5.12 -4.78
CA LEU A 203 6.96 4.36 -3.59
C LEU A 203 6.70 2.91 -3.98
N SER A 204 7.46 2.00 -3.39
CA SER A 204 7.18 0.56 -3.32
C SER A 204 6.52 0.25 -1.99
N MET A 205 5.40 -0.48 -1.99
CA MET A 205 4.64 -0.84 -0.80
C MET A 205 4.25 -2.32 -0.84
N VAL A 206 4.58 -3.06 0.23
CA VAL A 206 4.05 -4.41 0.47
C VAL A 206 3.23 -4.36 1.76
N PRO A 207 1.90 -4.14 1.70
CA PRO A 207 1.10 -3.87 2.89
C PRO A 207 1.08 -5.03 3.89
N MET A 208 1.12 -6.27 3.39
CA MET A 208 0.99 -7.49 4.19
C MET A 208 2.00 -8.53 3.72
N VAL A 209 3.04 -8.75 4.52
CA VAL A 209 4.08 -9.76 4.24
C VAL A 209 3.64 -11.16 4.68
N ASN A 210 2.88 -11.26 5.78
CA ASN A 210 2.46 -12.52 6.41
C ASN A 210 0.93 -12.73 6.30
N PRO A 211 0.36 -12.96 5.11
CA PRO A 211 -1.08 -13.07 4.96
C PRO A 211 -1.67 -14.28 5.71
N ASP A 212 -0.91 -15.37 5.83
CA ASP A 212 -1.38 -16.56 6.57
C ASP A 212 -1.43 -16.31 8.08
N GLY A 213 -0.40 -15.70 8.66
CA GLY A 213 -0.38 -15.35 10.08
C GLY A 213 -1.41 -14.29 10.44
N VAL A 214 -1.66 -13.31 9.56
CA VAL A 214 -2.73 -12.31 9.76
C VAL A 214 -4.11 -12.99 9.76
N ASN A 215 -4.40 -13.84 8.78
CA ASN A 215 -5.67 -14.56 8.76
C ASN A 215 -5.82 -15.48 9.98
N LEU A 216 -4.76 -16.16 10.42
CA LEU A 216 -4.79 -16.97 11.63
C LEU A 216 -5.22 -16.16 12.86
N VAL A 217 -4.67 -14.95 13.02
CA VAL A 217 -5.00 -14.06 14.15
C VAL A 217 -6.46 -13.57 14.10
N ILE A 218 -6.96 -13.22 12.91
CA ILE A 218 -8.29 -12.59 12.75
C ILE A 218 -9.41 -13.64 12.63
N GLN A 219 -9.20 -14.67 11.83
CA GLN A 219 -10.21 -15.67 11.47
C GLN A 219 -10.09 -16.97 12.28
N GLY A 220 -8.98 -17.19 12.97
CA GLY A 220 -8.68 -18.45 13.65
C GLY A 220 -8.00 -19.47 12.73
N PRO A 221 -7.91 -20.74 13.18
CA PRO A 221 -7.13 -21.75 12.47
C PRO A 221 -7.77 -22.08 11.11
N PRO A 222 -6.97 -22.20 10.04
CA PRO A 222 -7.48 -22.54 8.71
C PRO A 222 -8.09 -23.94 8.71
N PRO A 223 -9.06 -24.25 7.82
CA PRO A 223 -9.62 -25.60 7.69
C PRO A 223 -8.69 -26.59 6.95
N GLU A 224 -7.66 -26.11 6.26
CA GLU A 224 -6.75 -26.96 5.50
C GLU A 224 -5.74 -27.71 6.40
N GLU A 225 -5.69 -29.03 6.28
CA GLU A 225 -4.65 -29.85 6.92
C GLU A 225 -3.37 -29.91 6.08
N PRO A 226 -2.17 -30.00 6.70
CA PRO A 226 -1.92 -30.12 8.14
C PRO A 226 -1.90 -28.78 8.89
N TYR A 227 -2.23 -27.65 8.25
CA TYR A 227 -2.07 -26.33 8.86
C TYR A 227 -2.96 -26.15 10.09
N GLN A 228 -4.21 -26.61 10.02
CA GLN A 228 -5.16 -26.56 11.14
C GLN A 228 -4.58 -27.21 12.41
N SER A 229 -4.21 -28.49 12.32
CA SER A 229 -3.71 -29.26 13.45
C SER A 229 -2.37 -28.70 13.96
N ASN A 230 -1.46 -28.34 13.05
CA ASN A 230 -0.14 -27.82 13.41
C ASN A 230 -0.21 -26.52 14.21
N VAL A 231 -1.03 -25.54 13.81
CA VAL A 231 -1.10 -24.25 14.54
C VAL A 231 -1.76 -24.41 15.90
N VAL A 232 -2.75 -25.30 16.03
CA VAL A 232 -3.38 -25.60 17.32
C VAL A 232 -2.39 -26.31 18.24
N GLU A 233 -1.62 -27.27 17.73
CA GLU A 233 -0.57 -27.94 18.50
C GLU A 233 0.50 -26.96 18.97
N MET A 234 1.04 -26.14 18.06
CA MET A 234 2.01 -25.07 18.38
C MET A 234 1.47 -24.04 19.37
N ASN A 235 0.14 -23.84 19.40
CA ASN A 235 -0.54 -22.95 20.35
C ASN A 235 -1.03 -23.69 21.61
N ASN A 236 -0.46 -24.86 21.94
CA ASN A 236 -0.79 -25.66 23.12
C ASN A 236 -2.28 -26.01 23.25
N GLY A 237 -2.96 -26.26 22.13
CA GLY A 237 -4.39 -26.54 22.08
C GLY A 237 -5.30 -25.32 22.19
N SER A 238 -4.75 -24.10 22.35
CA SER A 238 -5.53 -22.88 22.39
C SER A 238 -6.06 -22.51 20.99
N LEU A 239 -7.33 -22.12 20.93
CA LEU A 239 -7.96 -21.54 19.75
C LEU A 239 -7.91 -20.00 19.73
N ASP A 240 -7.36 -19.39 20.78
CA ASP A 240 -7.05 -17.96 20.80
C ASP A 240 -5.67 -17.72 20.20
N PHE A 241 -5.65 -17.16 18.99
CA PHE A 241 -4.44 -16.84 18.23
C PHE A 241 -4.05 -15.36 18.32
N SER A 242 -4.69 -14.55 19.17
CA SER A 242 -4.42 -13.10 19.29
C SER A 242 -2.94 -12.77 19.52
N ASN A 243 -2.19 -13.63 20.21
CA ASN A 243 -0.77 -13.44 20.49
C ASN A 243 0.18 -13.98 19.41
N TRP A 244 -0.34 -14.57 18.33
CA TRP A 244 0.44 -15.21 17.27
C TRP A 244 1.18 -14.18 16.42
N LYS A 245 2.51 -14.28 16.40
CA LYS A 245 3.43 -13.38 15.70
C LYS A 245 3.94 -14.01 14.41
N ALA A 246 4.25 -15.31 14.43
CA ALA A 246 4.89 -16.04 13.36
C ALA A 246 4.05 -16.17 12.07
N ASN A 247 4.63 -16.72 11.00
CA ASN A 247 3.87 -17.25 9.86
C ASN A 247 3.13 -18.55 10.24
N ILE A 248 2.44 -19.16 9.27
CA ILE A 248 1.64 -20.38 9.53
C ILE A 248 2.48 -21.60 9.94
N ARG A 249 3.78 -21.61 9.61
CA ARG A 249 4.73 -22.66 10.02
C ARG A 249 5.38 -22.36 11.37
N GLY A 250 4.93 -21.34 12.08
CA GLY A 250 5.48 -20.97 13.38
C GLY A 250 6.89 -20.37 13.29
N VAL A 251 7.27 -19.78 12.16
CA VAL A 251 8.55 -19.07 11.98
C VAL A 251 8.33 -17.55 12.03
N ASP A 252 9.15 -16.86 12.82
CA ASP A 252 9.19 -15.42 12.90
C ASP A 252 9.88 -14.81 11.67
N LEU A 253 9.09 -14.20 10.78
CA LEU A 253 9.57 -13.65 9.52
C LEU A 253 10.54 -12.48 9.70
N ASN A 254 10.54 -11.79 10.84
CA ASN A 254 11.50 -10.72 11.11
C ASN A 254 12.74 -11.21 11.89
N ASN A 255 12.93 -12.53 12.00
CA ASN A 255 14.19 -13.15 12.43
C ASN A 255 14.77 -14.05 11.32
N GLN A 256 14.42 -13.81 10.06
CA GLN A 256 14.78 -14.66 8.92
C GLN A 256 15.96 -14.12 8.10
N TYR A 257 16.42 -12.89 8.34
CA TYR A 257 17.39 -12.27 7.45
C TYR A 257 18.85 -12.53 7.92
N PRO A 258 19.82 -12.68 7.00
CA PRO A 258 21.20 -13.03 7.32
C PRO A 258 22.00 -11.81 7.84
N ALA A 259 21.56 -11.25 8.96
CA ALA A 259 22.21 -10.16 9.67
C ALA A 259 22.42 -10.58 11.12
N LYS A 260 23.54 -11.26 11.40
CA LYS A 260 23.81 -11.95 12.68
C LYS A 260 22.72 -12.97 13.05
N TRP A 261 22.18 -13.68 12.07
CA TRP A 261 21.12 -14.67 12.29
C TRP A 261 21.57 -15.81 13.22
N GLU A 262 22.82 -16.24 13.12
CA GLU A 262 23.40 -17.29 13.94
C GLU A 262 23.38 -16.91 15.43
N ILE A 263 23.58 -15.63 15.75
CA ILE A 263 23.48 -15.11 17.12
C ILE A 263 22.03 -15.13 17.62
N GLU A 264 21.06 -14.75 16.77
CA GLU A 264 19.64 -14.90 17.12
C GLU A 264 19.26 -16.36 17.32
N LYS A 265 19.77 -17.25 16.46
CA LYS A 265 19.44 -18.68 16.50
C LYS A 265 19.82 -19.32 17.84
N GLU A 266 20.94 -18.90 18.44
CA GLU A 266 21.40 -19.43 19.73
C GLU A 266 20.58 -18.94 20.94
N ARG A 267 19.92 -17.77 20.83
CA ARG A 267 19.22 -17.12 21.97
C ARG A 267 17.69 -17.19 21.88
N LYS A 268 17.15 -17.63 20.75
CA LYS A 268 15.70 -17.72 20.46
C LYS A 268 15.21 -19.16 20.61
N PRO A 269 13.88 -19.40 20.59
CA PRO A 269 13.34 -20.75 20.56
C PRO A 269 13.97 -21.60 19.44
N ASP A 270 14.12 -22.89 19.68
CA ASP A 270 14.74 -23.85 18.76
C ASP A 270 13.72 -24.65 17.93
N SER A 271 12.42 -24.48 18.20
CA SER A 271 11.32 -25.10 17.46
C SER A 271 10.25 -24.09 17.00
N PRO A 272 9.50 -24.41 15.93
CA PRO A 272 8.30 -23.67 15.53
C PRO A 272 7.34 -23.36 16.66
N GLY A 273 6.72 -22.18 16.63
CA GLY A 273 5.76 -21.77 17.63
C GLY A 273 5.10 -20.44 17.33
N PRO A 274 4.29 -19.92 18.26
CA PRO A 274 3.54 -18.68 18.04
C PRO A 274 4.44 -17.45 17.84
N ARG A 275 5.68 -17.48 18.36
CA ARG A 275 6.58 -16.31 18.36
C ARG A 275 8.04 -16.71 18.32
N ASP A 276 8.85 -15.80 17.77
CA ASP A 276 10.30 -15.67 17.97
C ASP A 276 11.20 -16.81 17.46
N PHE A 277 10.66 -17.95 17.01
CA PHE A 277 11.45 -19.00 16.33
C PHE A 277 12.03 -18.47 15.02
N PRO A 278 13.37 -18.43 14.85
CA PRO A 278 14.01 -17.76 13.71
C PRO A 278 14.09 -18.64 12.45
N GLY A 279 13.51 -19.84 12.47
CA GLY A 279 13.61 -20.81 11.38
C GLY A 279 14.82 -21.75 11.48
N PRO A 280 14.94 -22.73 10.57
CA PRO A 280 16.07 -23.65 10.51
C PRO A 280 17.35 -23.03 9.89
N TYR A 281 17.21 -22.02 9.03
CA TYR A 281 18.29 -21.26 8.40
C TYR A 281 17.74 -19.92 7.89
N PRO A 282 18.59 -18.91 7.58
CA PRO A 282 18.13 -17.64 7.05
C PRO A 282 17.33 -17.80 5.75
N LEU A 283 16.25 -17.03 5.60
CA LEU A 283 15.36 -17.04 4.44
C LEU A 283 14.81 -18.44 4.13
N SER A 284 14.46 -19.24 5.15
CA SER A 284 13.79 -20.52 4.98
C SER A 284 12.34 -20.36 4.50
N GLU A 285 11.70 -19.26 4.88
CA GLU A 285 10.29 -19.00 4.59
C GLU A 285 10.09 -18.28 3.25
N PRO A 286 9.09 -18.68 2.45
CA PRO A 286 8.84 -18.09 1.14
C PRO A 286 8.46 -16.61 1.22
N GLU A 287 7.81 -16.17 2.30
CA GLU A 287 7.49 -14.75 2.54
C GLU A 287 8.77 -13.92 2.68
N ALA A 288 9.75 -14.41 3.45
CA ALA A 288 11.03 -13.75 3.65
C ALA A 288 11.88 -13.76 2.37
N GLN A 289 11.86 -14.85 1.61
CA GLN A 289 12.52 -14.94 0.30
C GLN A 289 11.94 -13.92 -0.68
N ALA A 290 10.60 -13.82 -0.78
CA ALA A 290 9.92 -12.87 -1.66
C ALA A 290 10.33 -11.41 -1.36
N MET A 291 10.41 -11.05 -0.07
CA MET A 291 10.88 -9.74 0.35
C MET A 291 12.36 -9.52 0.02
N ALA A 292 13.23 -10.50 0.30
CA ALA A 292 14.66 -10.39 0.00
C ALA A 292 14.92 -10.21 -1.51
N ASP A 293 14.22 -10.96 -2.35
CA ASP A 293 14.34 -10.87 -3.81
C ASP A 293 13.81 -9.55 -4.34
N LEU A 294 12.69 -9.06 -3.80
CA LEU A 294 12.18 -7.74 -4.12
C LEU A 294 13.22 -6.66 -3.82
N THR A 295 13.82 -6.67 -2.64
CA THR A 295 14.84 -5.70 -2.21
C THR A 295 16.04 -5.69 -3.16
N ARG A 296 16.53 -6.87 -3.54
CA ARG A 296 17.64 -7.02 -4.49
C ARG A 296 17.31 -6.46 -5.87
N ILE A 297 16.15 -6.78 -6.41
CA ILE A 297 15.78 -6.40 -7.78
C ILE A 297 15.40 -4.91 -7.86
N ARG A 298 14.80 -4.35 -6.81
CA ARG A 298 14.33 -2.95 -6.83
C ARG A 298 15.44 -1.95 -6.54
N ASP A 299 16.47 -2.34 -5.80
CA ASP A 299 17.58 -1.47 -5.39
C ASP A 299 17.07 -0.20 -4.68
N PHE A 300 16.42 -0.37 -3.53
CA PHE A 300 15.79 0.73 -2.80
C PHE A 300 16.83 1.70 -2.24
N ARG A 301 16.54 3.00 -2.28
CA ARG A 301 17.31 4.03 -1.59
C ARG A 301 17.12 3.95 -0.07
N ARG A 302 15.93 3.56 0.38
CA ARG A 302 15.55 3.46 1.79
C ARG A 302 14.40 2.45 1.98
N VAL A 303 14.39 1.77 3.13
CA VAL A 303 13.30 0.88 3.55
C VAL A 303 12.73 1.29 4.90
N ASN A 304 11.43 1.07 5.11
CA ASN A 304 10.76 1.27 6.39
C ASN A 304 9.85 0.05 6.66
N ALA A 305 10.17 -0.73 7.68
CA ALA A 305 9.36 -1.85 8.15
C ALA A 305 8.44 -1.38 9.28
N PHE A 306 7.13 -1.43 9.06
CA PHE A 306 6.14 -1.04 10.06
C PHE A 306 5.75 -2.25 10.90
N HIS A 307 5.80 -2.05 12.22
CA HIS A 307 5.52 -3.01 13.27
C HIS A 307 4.65 -2.36 14.35
N THR A 308 4.28 -3.13 15.38
CA THR A 308 3.70 -2.61 16.62
C THR A 308 4.34 -3.34 17.81
N GLN A 309 4.70 -2.70 18.93
CA GLN A 309 4.31 -1.37 19.38
C GLN A 309 5.39 -0.65 20.18
N GLY A 310 5.20 0.64 20.41
CA GLY A 310 6.06 1.41 21.32
C GLY A 310 6.16 2.90 21.00
N GLN A 311 5.67 3.33 19.84
CA GLN A 311 5.87 4.69 19.33
C GLN A 311 7.36 5.04 19.18
N VAL A 312 8.15 4.08 18.71
CA VAL A 312 9.60 4.18 18.55
C VAL A 312 10.03 3.91 17.10
N ILE A 313 11.19 4.45 16.72
CA ILE A 313 11.80 4.24 15.41
C ILE A 313 13.22 3.71 15.60
N TYR A 314 13.47 2.43 15.32
CA TYR A 314 14.82 1.86 15.31
C TYR A 314 15.50 2.11 13.97
N TRP A 315 16.76 2.56 13.98
CA TRP A 315 17.40 3.06 12.75
C TRP A 315 18.88 2.74 12.55
N GLY A 316 19.56 2.15 13.53
CA GLY A 316 20.97 1.73 13.41
C GLY A 316 21.14 0.21 13.40
N PHE A 317 22.29 -0.26 12.94
CA PHE A 317 22.72 -1.65 13.04
C PHE A 317 24.25 -1.70 12.99
N GLU A 318 24.90 -2.12 14.07
CA GLU A 318 26.37 -2.30 14.15
C GLU A 318 27.20 -1.08 13.67
N ASN A 319 26.64 0.14 13.76
CA ASN A 319 27.21 1.37 13.21
C ASN A 319 27.42 1.36 11.68
N GLN A 320 26.72 0.50 10.95
CA GLN A 320 26.76 0.41 9.48
C GLN A 320 25.75 1.36 8.82
N GLU A 321 24.84 1.98 9.58
CA GLU A 321 23.92 2.97 9.02
C GLU A 321 24.65 4.22 8.50
N PRO A 322 24.30 4.75 7.32
CA PRO A 322 24.97 5.92 6.76
C PRO A 322 24.59 7.20 7.52
N PRO A 323 25.43 8.27 7.49
CA PRO A 323 25.15 9.52 8.20
C PRO A 323 23.79 10.15 7.87
N GLU A 324 23.32 10.02 6.62
CA GLU A 324 22.02 10.54 6.19
C GLU A 324 20.83 9.91 6.93
N ALA A 325 20.99 8.70 7.49
CA ALA A 325 19.94 8.03 8.26
C ALA A 325 19.54 8.83 9.50
N ARG A 326 20.49 9.52 10.14
CA ARG A 326 20.22 10.37 11.30
C ARG A 326 19.36 11.58 10.93
N THR A 327 19.64 12.21 9.80
CA THR A 327 18.85 13.36 9.31
C THR A 327 17.40 12.96 9.06
N ILE A 328 17.22 11.80 8.40
CA ILE A 328 15.90 11.25 8.09
C ILE A 328 15.13 10.86 9.36
N VAL A 329 15.76 10.14 10.30
CA VAL A 329 15.06 9.71 11.51
C VAL A 329 14.64 10.88 12.39
N ASN A 330 15.44 11.94 12.45
CA ASN A 330 15.09 13.16 13.16
C ASN A 330 13.86 13.81 12.55
N GLU A 331 13.76 13.84 11.22
CA GLU A 331 12.55 14.34 10.55
C GLU A 331 11.34 13.46 10.88
N TYR A 332 11.49 12.13 10.82
CA TYR A 332 10.40 11.22 11.19
C TYR A 332 9.94 11.44 12.63
N ALA A 333 10.87 11.59 13.57
CA ALA A 333 10.58 11.87 14.97
C ALA A 333 9.83 13.21 15.12
N ASN A 334 10.29 14.26 14.45
CA ASN A 334 9.68 15.60 14.50
C ASN A 334 8.23 15.59 14.02
N VAL A 335 7.93 14.91 12.91
CA VAL A 335 6.59 14.95 12.31
C VAL A 335 5.59 13.97 12.93
N SER A 336 6.07 12.97 13.67
CA SER A 336 5.24 11.89 14.24
C SER A 336 5.14 11.90 15.75
N GLY A 337 6.12 12.50 16.43
CA GLY A 337 6.32 12.42 17.88
C GLY A 337 7.00 11.14 18.36
N TYR A 338 7.44 10.26 17.47
CA TYR A 338 8.01 8.95 17.85
C TYR A 338 9.47 9.09 18.26
N GLN A 339 9.91 8.27 19.22
CA GLN A 339 11.27 8.31 19.73
C GLN A 339 12.24 7.56 18.81
N PRO A 340 13.30 8.20 18.28
CA PRO A 340 14.33 7.51 17.54
C PRO A 340 15.28 6.75 18.50
N ILE A 341 15.48 5.46 18.26
CA ILE A 341 16.42 4.61 19.02
C ILE A 341 17.45 4.06 18.04
N ARG A 342 18.72 4.42 18.26
CA ARG A 342 19.79 4.02 17.33
C ARG A 342 20.17 2.55 17.45
N THR A 343 20.35 2.09 18.68
CA THR A 343 20.89 0.75 18.95
C THR A 343 19.89 -0.03 19.79
N VAL A 344 19.62 -1.26 19.37
CA VAL A 344 18.82 -2.24 20.09
C VAL A 344 19.54 -3.58 19.97
N ASP A 345 19.51 -4.40 21.03
CA ASP A 345 20.08 -5.75 21.01
C ASP A 345 19.09 -6.73 20.37
N SER A 346 18.85 -6.53 19.08
CA SER A 346 18.00 -7.37 18.22
C SER A 346 18.61 -7.38 16.83
N PHE A 347 18.72 -8.56 16.25
CA PHE A 347 19.31 -8.81 14.93
C PHE A 347 18.38 -9.66 14.06
N ALA A 348 18.86 -10.05 12.88
CA ALA A 348 18.15 -10.83 11.86
C ALA A 348 16.87 -10.19 11.29
N GLY A 349 16.60 -8.93 11.62
CA GLY A 349 15.47 -8.18 11.09
C GLY A 349 15.71 -7.70 9.66
N TYR A 350 14.61 -7.43 8.94
CA TYR A 350 14.67 -6.89 7.58
C TYR A 350 15.46 -5.58 7.50
N LYS A 351 15.29 -4.70 8.50
CA LYS A 351 16.07 -3.45 8.65
C LYS A 351 17.57 -3.73 8.74
N ASP A 352 17.95 -4.66 9.61
CA ASP A 352 19.35 -4.96 9.91
C ASP A 352 20.08 -5.44 8.67
N TRP A 353 19.46 -6.39 7.98
CA TRP A 353 19.96 -6.93 6.73
C TRP A 353 20.06 -5.86 5.64
N PHE A 354 19.06 -4.98 5.51
CA PHE A 354 19.13 -3.90 4.54
C PHE A 354 20.29 -2.93 4.82
N ILE A 355 20.50 -2.56 6.08
CA ILE A 355 21.60 -1.69 6.49
C ILE A 355 22.95 -2.37 6.22
N GLN A 356 23.10 -3.64 6.62
CA GLN A 356 24.32 -4.42 6.44
C GLN A 356 24.73 -4.57 4.97
N GLU A 357 23.80 -5.00 4.12
CA GLU A 357 24.12 -5.36 2.74
C GLU A 357 24.24 -4.15 1.82
N TRP A 358 23.42 -3.10 2.03
CA TRP A 358 23.39 -1.93 1.14
C TRP A 358 24.09 -0.69 1.70
N ASN A 359 24.40 -0.64 3.00
CA ASN A 359 24.87 0.58 3.68
C ASN A 359 23.95 1.79 3.41
N ARG A 360 22.63 1.54 3.42
CA ARG A 360 21.58 2.53 3.13
C ARG A 360 20.62 2.69 4.29
N PRO A 361 19.86 3.80 4.37
CA PRO A 361 18.94 4.03 5.48
C PRO A 361 17.83 2.98 5.57
N GLY A 362 17.73 2.31 6.71
CA GLY A 362 16.66 1.37 7.05
C GLY A 362 16.03 1.70 8.39
N TYR A 363 14.72 1.53 8.51
CA TYR A 363 13.97 1.85 9.71
C TYR A 363 12.99 0.73 10.10
N THR A 364 12.85 0.48 11.39
CA THR A 364 11.75 -0.27 11.99
C THR A 364 10.89 0.74 12.74
N ILE A 365 9.62 0.87 12.38
CA ILE A 365 8.68 1.84 12.94
C ILE A 365 7.64 1.08 13.77
N GLU A 366 7.71 1.22 15.08
CA GLU A 366 6.80 0.58 16.03
C GLU A 366 5.60 1.49 16.32
N LEU A 367 4.47 1.20 15.69
CA LEU A 367 3.24 1.97 15.79
C LEU A 367 2.49 1.72 17.11
N GLY A 368 1.80 2.75 17.60
CA GLY A 368 0.88 2.62 18.74
C GLY A 368 1.54 2.15 20.04
N SER A 369 0.74 1.81 21.04
CA SER A 369 1.21 1.36 22.36
C SER A 369 0.24 0.39 23.03
N GLY A 370 0.74 -0.43 23.97
CA GLY A 370 -0.06 -1.43 24.68
C GLY A 370 0.37 -2.86 24.32
N THR A 371 -0.60 -3.75 24.15
CA THR A 371 -0.39 -5.17 23.86
C THR A 371 -1.04 -5.51 22.53
N ASN A 372 -0.30 -6.20 21.66
CA ASN A 372 -0.82 -6.70 20.39
C ASN A 372 -1.88 -7.80 20.59
N PRO A 373 -2.90 -7.87 19.71
CA PRO A 373 -3.18 -6.93 18.64
C PRO A 373 -3.69 -5.60 19.19
N LEU A 374 -3.15 -4.48 18.69
CA LEU A 374 -3.56 -3.16 19.19
C LEU A 374 -5.05 -2.91 18.87
N PRO A 375 -5.82 -2.33 19.81
CA PRO A 375 -7.23 -2.11 19.60
C PRO A 375 -7.48 -1.05 18.52
N LEU A 376 -8.50 -1.28 17.68
CA LEU A 376 -8.92 -0.34 16.63
C LEU A 376 -9.26 1.07 17.13
N SER A 377 -9.61 1.22 18.42
CA SER A 377 -9.76 2.54 19.04
C SER A 377 -8.52 3.44 18.91
N GLN A 378 -7.32 2.85 18.79
CA GLN A 378 -6.06 3.57 18.55
C GLN A 378 -5.81 3.91 17.06
N PHE A 379 -6.54 3.29 16.11
CA PHE A 379 -6.24 3.38 14.68
C PHE A 379 -6.09 4.81 14.18
N ASN A 380 -7.02 5.70 14.55
CA ASN A 380 -6.98 7.09 14.11
C ASN A 380 -5.74 7.86 14.62
N GLN A 381 -5.25 7.56 15.82
CA GLN A 381 -4.03 8.15 16.35
C GLN A 381 -2.80 7.56 15.66
N ILE A 382 -2.74 6.24 15.55
CA ILE A 382 -1.69 5.52 14.84
C ILE A 382 -1.54 6.05 13.40
N TYR A 383 -2.65 6.14 12.68
CA TYR A 383 -2.67 6.60 11.29
C TYR A 383 -2.18 8.04 11.16
N ARG A 384 -2.50 8.94 12.09
CA ARG A 384 -2.00 10.33 12.05
C ARG A 384 -0.47 10.36 12.10
N SER A 385 0.15 9.65 13.06
CA SER A 385 1.60 9.59 13.19
C SER A 385 2.25 8.88 12.00
N ALA A 386 1.73 7.72 11.60
CA ALA A 386 2.24 6.95 10.48
C ALA A 386 2.17 7.72 9.15
N ARG A 387 1.04 8.40 8.87
CA ARG A 387 0.87 9.24 7.68
C ARG A 387 1.95 10.32 7.58
N SER A 388 2.31 10.95 8.69
CA SER A 388 3.38 11.95 8.71
C SER A 388 4.73 11.34 8.35
N ILE A 389 5.07 10.16 8.89
CA ILE A 389 6.31 9.45 8.55
C ILE A 389 6.31 9.01 7.08
N LEU A 390 5.20 8.44 6.60
CA LEU A 390 5.05 8.00 5.22
C LEU A 390 5.19 9.16 4.22
N LEU A 391 4.68 10.35 4.57
CA LEU A 391 4.86 11.55 3.77
C LEU A 391 6.31 12.04 3.79
N ALA A 392 6.96 12.06 4.96
CA ALA A 392 8.38 12.38 5.10
C ALA A 392 9.27 11.43 4.31
N ASN A 393 8.92 10.14 4.28
CA ASN A 393 9.61 9.14 3.48
C ASN A 393 9.56 9.42 1.96
N LEU A 394 8.61 10.24 1.49
CA LEU A 394 8.55 10.62 0.08
C LEU A 394 9.37 11.87 -0.23
N TYR A 395 9.35 12.90 0.63
CA TYR A 395 10.04 14.17 0.36
C TYR A 395 11.49 14.21 0.80
N MET A 396 11.86 13.53 1.89
CA MET A 396 13.26 13.32 2.27
C MET A 396 13.91 12.40 1.26
#